data_AF-A0A9D7HCA6-F1
#
_entry.id   AF-A0A9D7HCA6-F1
#
_cell.length_a   1.000
_cell.length_b   1.000
_cell.length_c   1.000
_cell.angle_alpha   90.00
_cell.angle_beta   90.00
_cell.angle_gamma   90.00
#
_symmetry.space_group_name_H-M   'P 1'
#
loop_
_entity.id
_entity.type
_entity.pdbx_description
1 polymer ?
#
loop_
_entity_poly.entity_id
_entity_poly.type
_entity_poly.pdbx_seq_one_letter_code
_entity_poly.pdbx_strand_id
1 'polypeptide(L)'
;MRTDVHSDYAAPGVPSGTLVVNDQVERTWTITENTPGGNQATVQLQWNLGDEGANFDRANSGLHSYNGTDWVALTLGAAGGANPYTRSALNVGLFREFTVADAESTLPFVCTNGLVPGATCNDDDACTINDAVTAGCVCAGTFQDTDGDGTCNVDDGCPSDPLKIIPGACGCGVADVAVTYYEDVDFDGFGDPNGAQQAGYTCSVPPGYAANSTDQCPSDGTKQLPGRVVAAPRM
;
A
#
# COMPACT_ATOMS: atom_id res chain seq x y z
N MET A 1 -21.69 23.00 -27.76
CA MET A 1 -20.51 22.69 -26.94
C MET A 1 -20.25 23.88 -26.03
N ARG A 2 -20.22 23.67 -24.71
CA ARG A 2 -19.91 24.72 -23.73
C ARG A 2 -18.41 24.79 -23.47
N THR A 3 -17.97 25.91 -22.88
CA THR A 3 -16.58 26.20 -22.50
C THR A 3 -16.36 26.08 -20.99
N ASP A 4 -17.12 25.21 -20.34
CA ASP A 4 -17.07 24.94 -18.91
C ASP A 4 -17.65 23.55 -18.63
N VAL A 5 -17.42 23.06 -17.41
CA VAL A 5 -17.95 21.79 -16.88
C VAL A 5 -18.51 22.05 -15.48
N HIS A 6 -19.65 21.45 -15.15
CA HIS A 6 -20.29 21.60 -13.83
C HIS A 6 -20.54 20.23 -13.18
N SER A 7 -20.68 20.21 -11.86
CA SER A 7 -20.94 18.97 -11.11
C SER A 7 -22.28 18.32 -11.49
N ASP A 8 -23.30 19.13 -11.85
CA ASP A 8 -24.67 18.66 -12.10
C ASP A 8 -25.37 19.43 -13.22
N TYR A 9 -26.33 18.78 -13.87
CA TYR A 9 -27.16 19.36 -14.94
C TYR A 9 -28.64 19.00 -14.74
N ALA A 10 -29.48 20.02 -14.55
CA ALA A 10 -30.93 19.85 -14.35
C ALA A 10 -31.67 19.42 -15.62
N ALA A 11 -31.13 19.78 -16.78
CA ALA A 11 -31.63 19.40 -18.10
C ALA A 11 -30.46 19.38 -19.10
N PRO A 12 -30.59 18.76 -20.28
CA PRO A 12 -29.52 18.74 -21.27
C PRO A 12 -28.96 20.14 -21.57
N GLY A 13 -27.68 20.34 -21.28
CA GLY A 13 -26.95 21.60 -21.46
C GLY A 13 -27.26 22.72 -20.43
N VAL A 14 -28.03 22.43 -19.39
CA VAL A 14 -28.43 23.38 -18.33
C VAL A 14 -27.76 23.02 -17.01
N PRO A 15 -26.63 23.66 -16.65
CA PRO A 15 -25.95 23.39 -15.39
C PRO A 15 -26.80 23.79 -14.19
N SER A 16 -26.71 22.99 -13.14
CA SER A 16 -27.29 23.26 -11.82
C SER A 16 -26.28 23.10 -10.68
N GLY A 17 -25.14 22.44 -10.96
CA GLY A 17 -24.07 22.21 -10.00
C GLY A 17 -23.02 23.32 -9.94
N THR A 18 -21.96 23.08 -9.19
CA THR A 18 -20.81 23.99 -9.10
C THR A 18 -19.91 23.87 -10.33
N LEU A 19 -19.25 24.96 -10.71
CA LEU A 19 -18.20 24.93 -11.74
C LEU A 19 -17.06 24.01 -11.29
N VAL A 20 -16.61 23.13 -12.18
CA VAL A 20 -15.46 22.25 -11.97
C VAL A 20 -14.30 22.77 -12.81
N VAL A 21 -13.14 22.95 -12.18
CA VAL A 21 -11.90 23.51 -12.76
C VAL A 21 -10.72 22.61 -12.42
N ASN A 22 -9.67 22.66 -13.23
CA ASN A 22 -8.47 21.81 -13.15
C ASN A 22 -8.76 20.32 -13.42
N ASP A 23 -7.80 19.57 -13.95
CA ASP A 23 -7.87 18.10 -14.06
C ASP A 23 -8.98 17.57 -15.03
N GLN A 24 -9.59 18.46 -15.81
CA GLN A 24 -10.42 18.13 -16.96
C GLN A 24 -10.22 19.08 -18.14
N VAL A 25 -10.67 18.63 -19.30
CA VAL A 25 -10.97 19.53 -20.41
C VAL A 25 -12.16 20.40 -20.01
N GLU A 26 -12.00 21.73 -20.07
CA GLU A 26 -13.00 22.74 -19.71
C GLU A 26 -14.07 22.88 -20.80
N ARG A 27 -14.62 21.75 -21.24
CA ARG A 27 -15.60 21.65 -22.32
C ARG A 27 -16.68 20.63 -21.97
N THR A 28 -17.94 21.00 -22.21
CA THR A 28 -19.05 20.06 -22.15
C THR A 28 -19.65 19.84 -23.54
N TRP A 29 -19.75 18.57 -23.94
CA TRP A 29 -20.49 18.13 -25.12
C TRP A 29 -21.85 17.60 -24.68
N THR A 30 -22.92 18.20 -25.17
CA THR A 30 -24.27 17.65 -24.99
C THR A 30 -24.62 16.85 -26.23
N ILE A 31 -24.78 15.55 -26.08
CA ILE A 31 -25.25 14.65 -27.13
C ILE A 31 -26.65 14.20 -26.74
N THR A 32 -27.62 14.32 -27.65
CA THR A 32 -29.01 13.91 -27.41
C THR A 32 -29.39 12.83 -28.41
N GLU A 33 -30.05 11.78 -27.93
CA GLU A 33 -30.64 10.77 -28.80
C GLU A 33 -31.98 11.26 -29.35
N ASN A 34 -32.14 11.29 -30.67
CA ASN A 34 -33.41 11.68 -31.30
C ASN A 34 -34.51 10.62 -31.11
N THR A 35 -34.14 9.36 -30.83
CA THR A 35 -35.08 8.25 -30.62
C THR A 35 -34.61 7.42 -29.44
N PRO A 36 -35.21 7.58 -28.24
CA PRO A 36 -34.74 6.92 -27.03
C PRO A 36 -34.77 5.38 -27.13
N GLY A 37 -33.62 4.76 -26.88
CA GLY A 37 -33.52 3.32 -26.63
C GLY A 37 -32.95 2.49 -27.79
N GLY A 38 -32.03 1.58 -27.45
CA GLY A 38 -31.54 0.52 -28.33
C GLY A 38 -30.20 0.77 -29.00
N ASN A 39 -29.63 1.98 -28.95
CA ASN A 39 -28.38 2.29 -29.64
C ASN A 39 -27.21 2.42 -28.66
N GLN A 40 -26.26 1.51 -28.77
CA GLN A 40 -24.92 1.69 -28.24
C GLN A 40 -24.08 2.38 -29.32
N ALA A 41 -23.46 3.51 -28.99
CA ALA A 41 -22.58 4.22 -29.93
C ALA A 41 -21.13 4.21 -29.47
N THR A 42 -20.24 4.42 -30.44
CA THR A 42 -18.88 4.89 -30.16
C THR A 42 -18.93 6.41 -30.08
N VAL A 43 -18.55 6.97 -28.93
CA VAL A 43 -18.40 8.42 -28.75
C VAL A 43 -16.92 8.75 -28.81
N GLN A 44 -16.54 9.68 -29.68
CA GLN A 44 -15.20 10.25 -29.73
C GLN A 44 -15.30 11.76 -29.51
N LEU A 45 -14.62 12.25 -28.49
CA LEU A 45 -14.50 13.67 -28.21
C LEU A 45 -13.15 14.17 -28.65
N GLN A 46 -13.10 15.45 -29.01
CA GLN A 46 -11.94 16.09 -29.57
C GLN A 46 -11.78 17.51 -29.00
N TRP A 47 -10.61 17.83 -28.48
CA TRP A 47 -10.31 19.13 -27.86
C TRP A 47 -8.94 19.67 -28.30
N ASN A 48 -8.71 20.96 -28.10
CA ASN A 48 -7.41 21.59 -28.34
C ASN A 48 -6.65 21.77 -27.02
N LEU A 49 -5.34 21.99 -27.10
CA LEU A 49 -4.47 22.23 -25.93
C LEU A 49 -4.99 23.37 -25.04
N GLY A 50 -5.56 24.43 -25.62
CA GLY A 50 -6.10 25.56 -24.86
C GLY A 50 -7.41 25.29 -24.12
N ASP A 51 -7.99 24.10 -24.29
CA ASP A 51 -9.21 23.68 -23.61
C ASP A 51 -8.91 22.89 -22.32
N GLU A 52 -7.66 22.58 -22.04
CA GLU A 52 -7.26 21.81 -20.86
C GLU A 52 -7.20 22.70 -19.62
N GLY A 53 -7.88 22.27 -18.56
CA GLY A 53 -7.74 22.86 -17.24
C GLY A 53 -6.33 22.64 -16.68
N ALA A 54 -5.98 23.38 -15.63
CA ALA A 54 -4.68 23.19 -14.98
C ALA A 54 -4.50 21.75 -14.49
N ASN A 55 -3.26 21.24 -14.50
CA ASN A 55 -2.89 19.90 -14.05
C ASN A 55 -3.43 18.71 -14.85
N PHE A 56 -4.28 18.93 -15.87
CA PHE A 56 -4.85 17.86 -16.67
C PHE A 56 -3.80 16.90 -17.27
N ASP A 57 -3.86 15.62 -16.90
CA ASP A 57 -2.99 14.57 -17.42
C ASP A 57 -3.62 13.82 -18.60
N ARG A 58 -3.20 14.20 -19.81
CA ARG A 58 -3.58 13.50 -21.04
C ARG A 58 -3.20 12.02 -21.05
N ALA A 59 -2.14 11.61 -20.36
CA ALA A 59 -1.70 10.22 -20.32
C ALA A 59 -2.67 9.34 -19.51
N ASN A 60 -3.43 9.94 -18.59
CA ASN A 60 -4.35 9.27 -17.68
C ASN A 60 -5.76 9.89 -17.69
N SER A 61 -6.30 10.18 -18.89
CA SER A 61 -7.60 10.83 -19.06
C SER A 61 -8.71 9.84 -19.43
N GLY A 62 -9.98 10.17 -19.23
CA GLY A 62 -11.13 9.34 -19.59
C GLY A 62 -12.32 10.17 -20.04
N LEU A 63 -13.23 9.56 -20.79
CA LEU A 63 -14.53 10.16 -21.07
C LEU A 63 -15.41 10.04 -19.82
N HIS A 64 -16.09 11.10 -19.45
CA HIS A 64 -17.08 11.09 -18.38
C HIS A 64 -18.45 11.41 -19.00
N SER A 65 -19.47 10.62 -18.69
CA SER A 65 -20.85 10.83 -19.18
C SER A 65 -21.78 11.08 -18.01
N TYR A 66 -22.57 12.16 -18.04
CA TYR A 66 -23.54 12.46 -17.01
C TYR A 66 -24.81 11.62 -17.18
N ASN A 67 -25.26 10.93 -16.14
CA ASN A 67 -26.40 10.03 -16.23
C ASN A 67 -27.77 10.68 -15.93
N GLY A 68 -27.76 11.94 -15.53
CA GLY A 68 -28.94 12.68 -15.06
C GLY A 68 -28.88 12.99 -13.56
N THR A 69 -28.11 12.22 -12.81
CA THR A 69 -27.87 12.40 -11.37
C THR A 69 -26.38 12.54 -11.08
N ASP A 70 -25.54 11.69 -11.68
CA ASP A 70 -24.10 11.65 -11.41
C ASP A 70 -23.29 11.61 -12.71
N TRP A 71 -22.04 12.04 -12.66
CA TRP A 71 -21.09 11.69 -13.71
C TRP A 71 -20.72 10.21 -13.62
N VAL A 72 -20.48 9.59 -14.77
CA VAL A 72 -19.98 8.21 -14.85
C VAL A 72 -18.66 8.27 -15.60
N ALA A 73 -17.57 7.94 -14.91
CA ALA A 73 -16.27 7.83 -15.56
C ALA A 73 -16.20 6.55 -16.39
N LEU A 74 -15.61 6.68 -17.58
CA LEU A 74 -15.26 5.58 -18.45
C LEU A 74 -13.75 5.31 -18.32
N THR A 75 -13.29 4.19 -18.87
CA THR A 75 -11.91 3.71 -18.74
C THR A 75 -10.87 4.81 -19.03
N LEU A 76 -9.95 5.01 -18.08
CA LEU A 76 -8.83 5.94 -18.20
C LEU A 76 -7.75 5.44 -19.18
N GLY A 77 -6.86 6.35 -19.60
CA GLY A 77 -5.74 6.05 -20.48
C GLY A 77 -5.32 7.23 -21.36
N ALA A 78 -4.34 6.98 -22.23
CA ALA A 78 -3.75 8.04 -23.02
C ALA A 78 -4.73 8.63 -24.05
N ALA A 79 -4.71 9.95 -24.17
CA ALA A 79 -5.30 10.68 -25.29
C ALA A 79 -4.57 10.37 -26.59
N GLY A 80 -5.32 10.23 -27.67
CA GLY A 80 -4.80 10.20 -29.03
C GLY A 80 -4.68 11.61 -29.62
N GLY A 81 -4.10 11.71 -30.82
CA GLY A 81 -4.00 12.97 -31.55
C GLY A 81 -2.87 13.90 -31.09
N ALA A 82 -2.73 15.02 -31.77
CA ALA A 82 -1.69 16.01 -31.53
C ALA A 82 -2.24 17.41 -31.82
N ASN A 83 -3.02 17.95 -30.88
CA ASN A 83 -3.71 19.24 -30.96
C ASN A 83 -4.36 19.50 -32.35
N PRO A 84 -5.49 18.86 -32.64
CA PRO A 84 -6.46 18.40 -31.64
C PRO A 84 -6.20 17.00 -31.06
N TYR A 85 -6.51 16.83 -29.78
CA TYR A 85 -6.45 15.58 -29.03
C TYR A 85 -7.79 14.87 -29.02
N THR A 86 -7.80 13.56 -28.77
CA THR A 86 -9.03 12.75 -28.81
C THR A 86 -9.08 11.66 -27.73
N ARG A 87 -10.28 11.39 -27.21
CA ARG A 87 -10.60 10.18 -26.42
C ARG A 87 -11.88 9.56 -26.96
N SER A 88 -11.93 8.24 -26.95
CA SER A 88 -13.07 7.47 -27.45
C SER A 88 -13.56 6.48 -26.42
N ALA A 89 -14.87 6.27 -26.39
CA ALA A 89 -15.52 5.23 -25.61
C ALA A 89 -16.46 4.42 -26.51
N LEU A 90 -16.44 3.10 -26.33
CA LEU A 90 -17.34 2.17 -26.99
C LEU A 90 -18.58 1.96 -26.11
N ASN A 91 -19.65 1.45 -26.71
CA ASN A 91 -20.83 0.97 -25.98
C ASN A 91 -21.54 2.02 -25.11
N VAL A 92 -21.45 3.30 -25.50
CA VAL A 92 -22.16 4.38 -24.81
C VAL A 92 -23.64 4.28 -25.13
N GLY A 93 -24.46 3.97 -24.12
CA GLY A 93 -25.92 3.83 -24.24
C GLY A 93 -26.72 4.97 -23.60
N LEU A 94 -26.04 5.96 -23.02
CA LEU A 94 -26.67 7.09 -22.35
C LEU A 94 -26.11 8.39 -22.92
N PHE A 95 -26.96 9.15 -23.61
CA PHE A 95 -26.57 10.38 -24.29
C PHE A 95 -27.09 11.60 -23.54
N ARG A 96 -26.16 12.30 -22.89
CA ARG A 96 -26.36 13.56 -22.16
C ARG A 96 -25.09 14.41 -22.28
N GLU A 97 -24.65 15.02 -21.18
CA GLU A 97 -23.39 15.73 -21.06
C GLU A 97 -22.22 14.75 -21.05
N PHE A 98 -21.18 15.11 -21.77
CA PHE A 98 -19.89 14.47 -21.74
C PHE A 98 -18.80 15.49 -21.48
N THR A 99 -17.75 15.05 -20.80
CA THR A 99 -16.47 15.75 -20.70
C THR A 99 -15.32 14.74 -20.78
N VAL A 100 -14.09 15.23 -20.77
CA VAL A 100 -12.88 14.41 -20.61
C VAL A 100 -12.18 14.88 -19.35
N ALA A 101 -11.96 13.99 -18.39
CA ALA A 101 -11.32 14.29 -17.12
C ALA A 101 -10.28 13.20 -16.80
N ASP A 102 -9.26 13.53 -16.01
CA ASP A 102 -8.29 12.55 -15.53
C ASP A 102 -8.71 11.97 -14.16
N ALA A 103 -7.82 11.14 -13.58
CA ALA A 103 -8.06 10.47 -12.31
C ALA A 103 -8.16 11.42 -11.12
N GLU A 104 -7.63 12.63 -11.24
CA GLU A 104 -7.49 13.61 -10.17
C GLU A 104 -8.62 14.65 -10.19
N SER A 105 -9.47 14.64 -11.21
CA SER A 105 -10.60 15.55 -11.32
C SER A 105 -11.55 15.47 -10.13
N THR A 106 -11.99 16.66 -9.69
CA THR A 106 -12.99 16.83 -8.63
C THR A 106 -14.43 16.59 -9.11
N LEU A 107 -14.62 16.18 -10.36
CA LEU A 107 -15.94 15.79 -10.86
C LEU A 107 -16.49 14.64 -10.00
N PRO A 108 -17.67 14.81 -9.37
CA PRO A 108 -18.28 13.72 -8.62
C PRO A 108 -18.74 12.66 -9.62
N PHE A 109 -18.02 11.54 -9.72
CA PHE A 109 -18.38 10.44 -10.60
C PHE A 109 -18.60 9.13 -9.86
N VAL A 110 -19.43 8.27 -10.45
CA VAL A 110 -19.71 6.91 -10.01
C VAL A 110 -19.16 5.96 -11.07
N CYS A 111 -18.48 4.91 -10.64
CA CYS A 111 -18.00 3.83 -11.49
C CYS A 111 -19.18 3.05 -12.09
N THR A 112 -18.95 2.34 -13.20
CA THR A 112 -20.00 1.57 -13.91
C THR A 112 -20.64 0.45 -13.08
N ASN A 113 -20.03 0.04 -11.96
CA ASN A 113 -20.55 -0.93 -10.99
C ASN A 113 -21.18 -0.29 -9.74
N GLY A 114 -21.36 1.04 -9.73
CA GLY A 114 -21.90 1.77 -8.59
C GLY A 114 -20.88 2.10 -7.50
N LEU A 115 -19.60 1.77 -7.68
CA LEU A 115 -18.55 2.21 -6.76
C LEU A 115 -18.32 3.72 -6.87
N VAL A 116 -18.01 4.36 -5.76
CA VAL A 116 -17.70 5.79 -5.72
C VAL A 116 -16.21 5.92 -5.36
N PRO A 117 -15.36 6.53 -6.20
CA PRO A 117 -13.97 6.80 -5.86
C PRO A 117 -13.85 7.52 -4.52
N GLY A 118 -12.87 7.11 -3.71
CA GLY A 118 -12.67 7.58 -2.34
C GLY A 118 -13.58 6.92 -1.30
N ALA A 119 -14.59 6.13 -1.71
CA ALA A 119 -15.32 5.29 -0.76
C ALA A 119 -14.42 4.19 -0.21
N THR A 120 -14.59 3.88 1.06
CA THR A 120 -13.94 2.72 1.68
C THR A 120 -14.45 1.45 1.01
N CYS A 121 -13.55 0.50 0.77
CA CYS A 121 -13.89 -0.83 0.26
C CYS A 121 -13.02 -1.89 0.97
N ASN A 122 -13.09 -3.14 0.54
CA ASN A 122 -12.17 -4.20 0.97
C ASN A 122 -11.70 -4.90 -0.32
N ASP A 123 -10.40 -4.95 -0.58
CA ASP A 123 -9.84 -5.64 -1.74
C ASP A 123 -9.56 -7.13 -1.46
N ASP A 124 -9.91 -7.59 -0.25
CA ASP A 124 -9.68 -8.93 0.29
C ASP A 124 -8.19 -9.30 0.37
N ASP A 125 -7.28 -8.33 0.26
CA ASP A 125 -5.85 -8.48 0.52
C ASP A 125 -5.54 -8.02 1.96
N ALA A 126 -5.04 -8.93 2.80
CA ALA A 126 -4.72 -8.59 4.18
C ALA A 126 -3.43 -7.75 4.30
N CYS A 127 -2.57 -7.76 3.27
CA CYS A 127 -1.30 -7.03 3.25
C CYS A 127 -1.47 -5.54 2.97
N THR A 128 -2.66 -5.11 2.57
CA THR A 128 -3.02 -3.73 2.31
C THR A 128 -3.84 -3.14 3.47
N ILE A 129 -3.71 -1.82 3.66
CA ILE A 129 -4.55 -1.07 4.60
C ILE A 129 -5.16 0.14 3.90
N ASN A 130 -6.20 0.71 4.51
CA ASN A 130 -6.92 1.90 4.01
C ASN A 130 -7.46 1.72 2.59
N ASP A 131 -8.05 0.54 2.33
CA ASP A 131 -8.67 0.20 1.06
C ASP A 131 -9.71 1.23 0.65
N ALA A 132 -9.50 1.79 -0.53
CA ALA A 132 -10.37 2.77 -1.11
C ALA A 132 -10.60 2.47 -2.59
N VAL A 133 -11.79 2.82 -3.07
CA VAL A 133 -12.06 2.81 -4.49
C VAL A 133 -11.19 3.88 -5.13
N THR A 134 -10.28 3.46 -6.00
CA THR A 134 -9.42 4.37 -6.76
C THR A 134 -10.19 5.01 -7.93
N ALA A 135 -9.62 6.05 -8.54
CA ALA A 135 -10.17 6.64 -9.77
C ALA A 135 -10.19 5.64 -10.95
N GLY A 136 -9.36 4.58 -10.90
CA GLY A 136 -9.40 3.46 -11.84
C GLY A 136 -10.56 2.49 -11.60
N CYS A 137 -11.47 2.78 -10.67
CA CYS A 137 -12.61 1.93 -10.29
C CYS A 137 -12.20 0.54 -9.78
N VAL A 138 -11.01 0.44 -9.18
CA VAL A 138 -10.56 -0.74 -8.45
C VAL A 138 -10.53 -0.44 -6.96
N CYS A 139 -10.96 -1.41 -6.16
CA CYS A 139 -10.66 -1.39 -4.73
C CYS A 139 -9.19 -1.76 -4.56
N ALA A 140 -8.42 -0.89 -3.92
CA ALA A 140 -7.02 -1.15 -3.61
C ALA A 140 -6.64 -0.41 -2.32
N GLY A 141 -5.85 -1.05 -1.47
CA GLY A 141 -5.22 -0.39 -0.33
C GLY A 141 -3.74 -0.08 -0.53
N THR A 142 -3.09 0.33 0.55
CA THR A 142 -1.66 0.62 0.61
C THR A 142 -0.92 -0.55 1.23
N PHE A 143 -0.04 -1.20 0.47
CA PHE A 143 0.80 -2.30 0.96
C PHE A 143 1.66 -1.89 2.16
N GLN A 144 1.73 -2.75 3.18
CA GLN A 144 2.48 -2.49 4.40
C GLN A 144 3.60 -3.52 4.60
N ASP A 145 4.84 -3.05 4.55
CA ASP A 145 6.06 -3.81 4.85
C ASP A 145 7.04 -2.81 5.51
N THR A 146 7.19 -2.92 6.81
CA THR A 146 7.86 -1.90 7.64
C THR A 146 9.38 -1.98 7.54
N ASP A 147 9.94 -3.17 7.38
CA ASP A 147 11.38 -3.38 7.33
C ASP A 147 11.92 -3.74 5.93
N GLY A 148 11.03 -3.96 4.97
CA GLY A 148 11.36 -4.11 3.56
C GLY A 148 11.92 -5.47 3.20
N ASP A 149 11.61 -6.52 3.97
CA ASP A 149 12.09 -7.88 3.72
C ASP A 149 11.26 -8.65 2.69
N GLY A 150 10.14 -8.06 2.25
CA GLY A 150 9.22 -8.63 1.27
C GLY A 150 8.06 -9.41 1.88
N THR A 151 7.97 -9.51 3.21
CA THR A 151 6.83 -10.05 3.95
C THR A 151 6.00 -8.91 4.48
N CYS A 152 4.70 -8.91 4.21
CA CYS A 152 3.85 -7.83 4.68
C CYS A 152 3.64 -7.89 6.20
N ASN A 153 3.44 -6.75 6.84
CA ASN A 153 3.38 -6.61 8.30
C ASN A 153 2.39 -7.57 8.99
N VAL A 154 1.29 -7.96 8.34
CA VAL A 154 0.27 -8.85 8.92
C VAL A 154 0.71 -10.33 8.91
N ASP A 155 1.55 -10.71 7.95
CA ASP A 155 2.08 -12.06 7.78
C ASP A 155 3.48 -12.21 8.39
N ASP A 156 4.05 -11.10 8.85
CA ASP A 156 5.36 -11.05 9.50
C ASP A 156 5.23 -11.14 11.03
N GLY A 157 5.83 -12.18 11.61
CA GLY A 157 5.91 -12.36 13.05
C GLY A 157 6.93 -11.43 13.73
N CYS A 158 7.81 -10.79 12.96
CA CYS A 158 8.78 -9.80 13.39
C CYS A 158 8.81 -8.57 12.45
N PRO A 159 7.73 -7.73 12.39
CA PRO A 159 7.55 -6.63 11.43
C PRO A 159 8.54 -5.45 11.47
N SER A 160 9.69 -5.60 12.09
CA SER A 160 10.72 -4.55 12.20
C SER A 160 12.14 -5.14 12.17
N ASP A 161 12.26 -6.44 11.87
CA ASP A 161 13.51 -7.17 11.78
C ASP A 161 13.62 -7.77 10.37
N PRO A 162 14.31 -7.10 9.42
CA PRO A 162 14.34 -7.52 8.02
C PRO A 162 15.13 -8.82 7.79
N LEU A 163 15.64 -9.45 8.85
CA LEU A 163 16.34 -10.72 8.82
C LEU A 163 15.49 -11.88 9.37
N LYS A 164 14.28 -11.61 9.87
CA LYS A 164 13.40 -12.62 10.46
C LYS A 164 11.94 -12.31 10.17
N ILE A 165 11.23 -13.32 9.67
CA ILE A 165 9.77 -13.29 9.51
C ILE A 165 9.00 -14.01 10.63
N ILE A 166 9.72 -14.72 11.50
CA ILE A 166 9.16 -15.49 12.62
C ILE A 166 10.06 -15.25 13.85
N PRO A 167 9.48 -14.98 15.03
CA PRO A 167 10.25 -14.90 16.26
C PRO A 167 11.01 -16.20 16.51
N GLY A 168 12.33 -16.10 16.59
CA GLY A 168 13.21 -17.20 16.95
C GLY A 168 13.27 -17.44 18.46
N ALA A 169 14.24 -18.25 18.89
CA ALA A 169 14.49 -18.50 20.32
C ALA A 169 14.85 -17.21 21.09
N CYS A 170 15.52 -16.28 20.41
CA CYS A 170 15.86 -14.95 20.90
C CYS A 170 14.80 -13.88 20.60
N GLY A 171 13.66 -14.25 20.02
CA GLY A 171 12.66 -13.31 19.53
C GLY A 171 13.11 -12.57 18.27
N CYS A 172 12.57 -11.36 18.10
CA CYS A 172 12.88 -10.45 17.00
C CYS A 172 14.03 -9.49 17.37
N GLY A 173 14.77 -9.00 16.37
CA GLY A 173 15.85 -8.03 16.52
C GLY A 173 17.16 -8.61 17.07
N VAL A 174 17.20 -9.91 17.39
CA VAL A 174 18.37 -10.60 17.95
C VAL A 174 18.60 -11.90 17.22
N ALA A 175 19.79 -12.10 16.65
CA ALA A 175 20.14 -13.33 15.94
C ALA A 175 20.14 -14.56 16.87
N ASP A 176 19.61 -15.69 16.39
CA ASP A 176 19.62 -16.98 17.09
C ASP A 176 20.99 -17.66 16.93
N VAL A 177 22.01 -17.12 17.59
CA VAL A 177 23.36 -17.69 17.57
C VAL A 177 23.43 -18.80 18.61
N ALA A 178 23.59 -20.04 18.13
CA ALA A 178 23.74 -21.20 19.00
C ALA A 178 25.02 -21.10 19.85
N VAL A 179 24.90 -21.47 21.13
CA VAL A 179 26.00 -21.49 22.11
C VAL A 179 25.93 -22.79 22.90
N THR A 180 27.10 -23.34 23.22
CA THR A 180 27.23 -24.41 24.21
C THR A 180 27.53 -23.79 25.57
N TYR A 181 26.70 -24.14 26.55
CA TYR A 181 26.82 -23.73 27.94
C TYR A 181 27.35 -24.90 28.79
N TYR A 182 28.11 -24.58 29.83
CA TYR A 182 28.79 -25.52 30.71
C TYR A 182 28.29 -25.31 32.14
N GLU A 183 28.02 -26.39 32.87
CA GLU A 183 27.51 -26.34 34.25
C GLU A 183 28.42 -25.48 35.14
N ASP A 184 27.82 -24.51 35.84
CA ASP A 184 28.45 -23.55 36.73
C ASP A 184 27.85 -23.77 38.14
N VAL A 185 28.54 -24.60 38.91
CA VAL A 185 28.05 -25.14 40.20
C VAL A 185 28.20 -24.12 41.33
N ASP A 186 29.21 -23.25 41.27
CA ASP A 186 29.49 -22.27 42.31
C ASP A 186 29.18 -20.82 41.91
N PHE A 187 28.65 -20.61 40.70
CA PHE A 187 28.13 -19.36 40.16
C PHE A 187 29.18 -18.25 40.03
N ASP A 188 30.42 -18.61 39.71
CA ASP A 188 31.51 -17.65 39.49
C ASP A 188 31.58 -17.11 38.04
N GLY A 189 30.75 -17.65 37.14
CA GLY A 189 30.65 -17.27 35.73
C GLY A 189 31.54 -18.08 34.78
N PHE A 190 32.19 -19.13 35.28
CA PHE A 190 33.02 -20.05 34.50
C PHE A 190 32.47 -21.48 34.69
N GLY A 191 32.09 -22.12 33.59
CA GLY A 191 31.55 -23.48 33.63
C GLY A 191 32.62 -24.55 33.41
N ASP A 192 32.35 -25.74 33.94
CA ASP A 192 33.26 -26.90 33.87
C ASP A 192 33.28 -27.49 32.43
N PRO A 193 34.42 -27.47 31.71
CA PRO A 193 34.54 -28.07 30.38
C PRO A 193 34.34 -29.59 30.38
N ASN A 194 34.54 -30.26 31.52
CA ASN A 194 34.34 -31.69 31.70
C ASN A 194 32.98 -32.04 32.35
N GLY A 195 32.18 -31.02 32.71
CA GLY A 195 30.89 -31.15 33.35
C GLY A 195 29.73 -31.35 32.36
N ALA A 196 28.50 -31.19 32.85
CA ALA A 196 27.33 -31.22 31.99
C ALA A 196 27.33 -30.04 31.02
N GLN A 197 27.02 -30.32 29.75
CA GLN A 197 26.91 -29.31 28.70
C GLN A 197 25.47 -29.20 28.23
N GLN A 198 25.03 -27.97 27.97
CA GLN A 198 23.68 -27.68 27.49
C GLN A 198 23.73 -26.77 26.27
N ALA A 199 22.99 -27.14 25.22
CA ALA A 199 22.80 -26.28 24.06
C ALA A 199 21.83 -25.13 24.41
N GLY A 200 22.13 -23.93 23.92
CA GLY A 200 21.28 -22.75 24.06
C GLY A 200 21.56 -21.71 22.99
N TYR A 201 21.13 -20.49 23.24
CA TYR A 201 21.33 -19.34 22.35
C TYR A 201 21.95 -18.19 23.13
N THR A 202 22.73 -17.32 22.47
CA THR A 202 23.44 -16.18 23.11
C THR A 202 22.55 -15.27 23.94
N CYS A 203 21.25 -15.20 23.63
CA CYS A 203 20.27 -14.37 24.30
C CYS A 203 19.73 -14.94 25.62
N SER A 204 19.97 -16.22 25.92
CA SER A 204 19.46 -16.87 27.13
C SER A 204 20.48 -17.84 27.71
N VAL A 205 21.08 -17.45 28.83
CA VAL A 205 21.94 -18.35 29.61
C VAL A 205 21.06 -19.29 30.44
N PRO A 206 21.18 -20.62 30.31
CA PRO A 206 20.48 -21.56 31.18
C PRO A 206 20.85 -21.36 32.66
N PRO A 207 19.89 -21.46 33.60
CA PRO A 207 20.20 -21.34 35.03
C PRO A 207 21.23 -22.37 35.48
N GLY A 208 22.29 -21.93 36.17
CA GLY A 208 23.38 -22.80 36.62
C GLY A 208 24.36 -23.21 35.52
N TYR A 209 24.45 -22.44 34.44
CA TYR A 209 25.45 -22.64 33.40
C TYR A 209 26.13 -21.33 33.01
N ALA A 210 27.36 -21.43 32.48
CA ALA A 210 28.11 -20.33 31.89
C ALA A 210 28.60 -20.69 30.47
N ALA A 211 28.73 -19.69 29.59
CA ALA A 211 29.22 -19.91 28.22
C ALA A 211 30.75 -20.10 28.17
N ASN A 212 31.45 -19.64 29.21
CA ASN A 212 32.89 -19.74 29.30
C ASN A 212 33.29 -21.07 29.93
N SER A 213 33.99 -21.92 29.19
CA SER A 213 34.31 -23.30 29.59
C SER A 213 35.66 -23.46 30.30
N THR A 214 36.11 -22.47 31.08
CA THR A 214 37.49 -22.45 31.60
C THR A 214 37.62 -22.78 33.08
N ASP A 215 36.60 -23.35 33.71
CA ASP A 215 36.67 -23.70 35.13
C ASP A 215 37.21 -25.12 35.35
N GLN A 216 38.34 -25.24 36.06
CA GLN A 216 38.93 -26.51 36.49
C GLN A 216 38.81 -26.73 38.01
N CYS A 217 38.04 -25.90 38.71
CA CYS A 217 37.75 -26.01 40.15
C CYS A 217 36.24 -25.84 40.44
N PRO A 218 35.35 -26.75 39.96
CA PRO A 218 33.88 -26.56 39.89
C PRO A 218 33.11 -26.56 41.22
N SER A 219 33.77 -26.33 42.34
CA SER A 219 33.12 -26.30 43.65
C SER A 219 33.69 -25.20 44.55
N ASP A 220 34.55 -24.35 44.00
CA ASP A 220 35.26 -23.30 44.70
C ASP A 220 35.28 -22.04 43.82
N GLY A 221 34.23 -21.22 43.93
CA GLY A 221 34.06 -20.00 43.14
C GLY A 221 35.10 -18.90 43.42
N THR A 222 36.16 -19.21 44.17
CA THR A 222 37.36 -18.38 44.30
C THR A 222 38.51 -18.84 43.42
N LYS A 223 38.38 -19.94 42.67
CA LYS A 223 39.43 -20.50 41.81
C LYS A 223 38.87 -20.99 40.47
N GLN A 224 39.58 -20.67 39.39
CA GLN A 224 39.36 -21.28 38.07
C GLN A 224 40.33 -22.42 37.77
N LEU A 225 41.49 -22.44 38.45
CA LEU A 225 42.54 -23.42 38.24
C LEU A 225 43.05 -23.90 39.60
N PRO A 226 43.50 -25.17 39.70
CA PRO A 226 44.12 -25.67 40.91
C PRO A 226 45.26 -24.77 41.38
N GLY A 227 45.14 -24.23 42.59
CA GLY A 227 46.17 -23.39 43.20
C GLY A 227 46.24 -21.93 42.70
N ARG A 228 45.28 -21.45 41.91
CA ARG A 228 45.21 -20.06 41.43
C ARG A 228 43.83 -19.45 41.70
N VAL A 229 43.80 -18.31 42.39
CA VAL A 229 42.56 -17.56 42.64
C VAL A 229 42.06 -16.83 41.39
N VAL A 230 40.74 -16.71 41.25
CA VAL A 230 40.10 -15.88 40.22
C VAL A 230 40.54 -14.43 40.43
N ALA A 231 41.03 -13.77 39.37
CA ALA A 231 41.29 -12.35 39.43
C ALA A 231 39.95 -11.63 39.59
N ALA A 232 39.75 -10.90 40.69
CA ALA A 232 38.53 -10.14 40.93
C ALA A 232 38.15 -9.30 39.70
N PRO A 233 36.86 -9.24 39.31
CA PRO A 233 36.43 -8.40 38.19
C PRO A 233 36.87 -6.96 38.47
N ARG A 234 37.54 -6.34 37.49
CA ARG A 234 37.93 -4.93 37.60
C ARG A 234 36.64 -4.11 37.63
N MET A 235 36.45 -3.35 38.73
CA MET A 235 35.45 -2.28 38.82
C MET A 235 35.77 -1.16 37.85
#